data_AF-A0A4Y2C3U9-F1
#
_entry.id   AF-A0A4Y2C3U9-F1
#
_cell.length_a   1.000
_cell.length_b   1.000
_cell.length_c   1.000
_cell.angle_alpha   90.00
_cell.angle_beta   90.00
_cell.angle_gamma   90.00
#
_symmetry.space_group_name_H-M   'P 1'
#
loop_
_entity.id
_entity.type
_entity.pdbx_description
1 polymer ?
#
loop_
_entity_poly.entity_id
_entity_poly.type
_entity_poly.pdbx_seq_one_letter_code
_entity_poly.pdbx_strand_id
1 'polypeptide(L)'
;MAFLKEPSCLGESKKTAIRRLNSLWRKLEANPNLQQSYRNFIREYLDIGHMEQVFEVSEPTVAYYMPHHGVLRPDSKSTPLRTVFDASCATTTGESLNSILANGGVIQDELFAILLRFRKNRIGLISDIKKMFRMIFIDESQRDLLRIV
;
A
#
# COMPACT_ATOMS: atom_id res chain seq x y z
N MET A 1 9.86 -9.31 -3.36
CA MET A 1 9.00 -9.93 -2.33
C MET A 1 9.21 -11.43 -2.35
N ALA A 2 9.24 -12.05 -1.18
CA ALA A 2 9.32 -13.52 -1.04
C ALA A 2 7.92 -14.09 -0.80
N PHE A 3 7.63 -15.26 -1.36
CA PHE A 3 6.31 -15.88 -1.32
C PHE A 3 6.33 -17.21 -0.56
N LEU A 4 5.25 -17.49 0.17
CA LEU A 4 4.92 -18.79 0.78
C LEU A 4 4.24 -19.73 -0.23
N LYS A 5 3.55 -19.17 -1.24
CA LYS A 5 2.87 -19.88 -2.32
C LYS A 5 3.12 -19.15 -3.63
N GLU A 6 3.19 -19.87 -4.73
CA GLU A 6 3.33 -19.26 -6.05
C GLU A 6 2.17 -18.29 -6.35
N PRO A 7 2.43 -17.08 -6.86
CA PRO A 7 1.38 -16.09 -7.16
C PRO A 7 0.28 -16.60 -8.10
N SER A 8 0.54 -17.64 -8.88
CA SER A 8 -0.46 -18.32 -9.73
C SER A 8 -1.64 -18.92 -8.96
N CYS A 9 -1.58 -19.04 -7.63
CA CYS A 9 -2.71 -19.47 -6.81
C CYS A 9 -3.76 -18.36 -6.56
N LEU A 10 -3.43 -17.09 -6.88
CA LEU A 10 -4.37 -15.98 -6.80
C LEU A 10 -5.41 -16.09 -7.90
N GLY A 11 -6.68 -15.89 -7.52
CA GLY A 11 -7.77 -15.77 -8.46
C GLY A 11 -8.00 -14.34 -8.95
N GLU A 12 -9.12 -14.14 -9.64
CA GLU A 12 -9.62 -12.82 -10.06
C GLU A 12 -9.92 -11.93 -8.84
N SER A 13 -9.47 -10.66 -8.86
CA SER A 13 -9.72 -9.67 -7.81
C SER A 13 -10.19 -8.29 -8.31
N LYS A 14 -10.07 -8.02 -9.62
CA LYS A 14 -10.41 -6.76 -10.28
C LYS A 14 -11.87 -6.39 -10.11
N LYS A 15 -12.81 -7.34 -10.25
CA LYS A 15 -14.25 -7.09 -10.05
C LYS A 15 -14.56 -6.55 -8.65
N THR A 16 -13.91 -7.10 -7.63
CA THR A 16 -14.07 -6.63 -6.25
C THR A 16 -13.45 -5.25 -6.06
N ALA A 17 -12.26 -5.02 -6.61
CA ALA A 17 -11.61 -3.71 -6.57
C ALA A 17 -12.47 -2.62 -7.25
N ILE A 18 -13.03 -2.88 -8.43
CA ILE A 18 -13.94 -1.95 -9.14
C ILE A 18 -15.20 -1.67 -8.31
N ARG A 19 -15.80 -2.69 -7.69
CA ARG A 19 -16.97 -2.50 -6.84
C ARG A 19 -16.67 -1.57 -5.66
N ARG A 20 -15.50 -1.75 -5.03
CA ARG A 20 -15.01 -0.91 -3.93
C ARG A 20 -14.70 0.51 -4.40
N LEU A 21 -14.09 0.65 -5.58
CA LEU A 21 -13.85 1.93 -6.23
C LEU A 21 -15.16 2.69 -6.48
N ASN A 22 -16.18 2.06 -7.03
CA ASN A 22 -17.49 2.69 -7.24
C ASN A 22 -18.13 3.16 -5.93
N SER A 23 -17.96 2.41 -4.84
CA SER A 23 -18.40 2.85 -3.52
C SER A 23 -17.56 4.03 -2.99
N LEU A 24 -16.27 4.07 -3.29
CA LEU A 24 -15.39 5.19 -2.93
C LEU A 24 -15.83 6.45 -3.69
N TRP A 25 -16.06 6.36 -5.01
CA TRP A 25 -16.51 7.48 -5.84
C TRP A 25 -17.76 8.15 -5.29
N ARG A 26 -18.80 7.38 -4.93
CA ARG A 26 -20.02 7.96 -4.31
C ARG A 26 -19.71 8.75 -3.03
N LYS A 27 -18.78 8.28 -2.21
CA LYS A 27 -18.35 9.00 -0.99
C LYS A 27 -17.55 10.26 -1.31
N LEU A 28 -16.71 10.20 -2.34
CA LEU A 28 -15.94 11.35 -2.79
C LEU A 28 -16.86 12.42 -3.39
N GLU A 29 -17.83 12.04 -4.21
CA GLU A 29 -18.83 12.96 -4.78
C GLU A 29 -19.67 13.66 -3.71
N ALA A 30 -20.03 12.94 -2.66
CA ALA A 30 -20.74 13.52 -1.52
C ALA A 30 -19.88 14.46 -0.66
N ASN A 31 -18.55 14.45 -0.79
CA ASN A 31 -17.63 15.24 0.02
C ASN A 31 -16.48 15.84 -0.82
N PRO A 32 -16.66 17.09 -1.33
CA PRO A 32 -15.68 17.74 -2.20
C PRO A 32 -14.28 17.88 -1.58
N ASN A 33 -14.18 18.13 -0.27
CA ASN A 33 -12.89 18.27 0.41
C ASN A 33 -12.12 16.94 0.46
N LEU A 34 -12.83 15.85 0.73
CA LEU A 34 -12.26 14.51 0.69
C LEU A 34 -11.86 14.14 -0.74
N GLN A 35 -12.70 14.45 -1.73
CA GLN A 35 -12.39 14.22 -3.15
C GLN A 35 -11.12 14.94 -3.58
N GLN A 36 -10.97 16.23 -3.26
CA GLN A 36 -9.79 17.00 -3.61
C GLN A 36 -8.54 16.43 -2.96
N SER A 37 -8.61 16.11 -1.66
CA SER A 37 -7.49 15.53 -0.91
C SER A 37 -7.07 14.18 -1.50
N TYR A 38 -8.05 13.35 -1.90
CA TYR A 38 -7.81 12.05 -2.50
C TYR A 38 -7.18 12.16 -3.89
N ARG A 39 -7.68 13.08 -4.74
CA ARG A 39 -7.09 13.36 -6.05
C ARG A 39 -5.65 13.86 -5.92
N ASN A 40 -5.38 14.74 -4.97
CA ASN A 40 -4.03 15.23 -4.70
C ASN A 40 -3.09 14.09 -4.29
N PHE A 41 -3.56 13.18 -3.43
CA PHE A 41 -2.77 12.00 -3.05
C PHE A 41 -2.40 11.14 -4.26
N ILE A 42 -3.37 10.78 -5.12
CA ILE A 42 -3.12 9.92 -6.28
C ILE A 42 -2.16 10.60 -7.27
N ARG A 43 -2.34 11.91 -7.54
CA ARG A 43 -1.42 12.68 -8.38
C ARG A 43 -0.02 12.72 -7.81
N GLU A 44 0.13 13.09 -6.53
CA GLU A 44 1.44 13.12 -5.88
C GLU A 44 2.11 11.73 -5.93
N TYR A 45 1.34 10.65 -5.74
CA TYR A 45 1.85 9.28 -5.80
C TYR A 45 2.42 8.92 -7.18
N LEU A 46 1.78 9.39 -8.25
CA LEU A 46 2.24 9.25 -9.63
C LEU A 46 3.46 10.14 -9.93
N ASP A 47 3.38 11.43 -9.59
CA ASP A 47 4.40 12.44 -9.92
C ASP A 47 5.76 12.12 -9.29
N ILE A 48 5.77 11.50 -8.11
CA ILE A 48 7.01 11.08 -7.43
C ILE A 48 7.45 9.67 -7.81
N GLY A 49 6.82 9.04 -8.81
CA GLY A 49 7.22 7.74 -9.35
C GLY A 49 6.90 6.54 -8.46
N HIS A 50 5.95 6.65 -7.52
CA HIS A 50 5.54 5.51 -6.67
C HIS A 50 4.38 4.69 -7.27
N MET A 51 3.81 5.12 -8.39
CA MET A 51 2.91 4.36 -9.24
C MET A 51 3.20 4.68 -10.69
N GLU A 52 2.81 3.79 -11.59
CA GLU A 52 2.83 4.00 -13.03
C GLU A 52 1.46 3.67 -13.61
N GLN A 53 1.12 4.32 -14.72
CA GLN A 53 -0.09 4.01 -15.45
C GLN A 53 0.14 2.78 -16.33
N VAL A 54 -0.73 1.78 -16.20
CA VAL A 54 -0.69 0.57 -17.03
C VAL A 54 -1.48 0.82 -18.32
N PHE A 55 -0.84 0.62 -19.48
CA PHE A 55 -1.43 0.82 -20.81
C PHE A 55 -1.66 -0.49 -21.59
N GLU A 56 -1.45 -1.64 -20.95
CA GLU A 56 -1.48 -2.93 -21.63
C GLU A 56 -2.85 -3.26 -22.22
N VAL A 57 -2.85 -3.77 -23.45
CA VAL A 57 -4.06 -4.19 -24.18
C VAL A 57 -4.65 -5.48 -23.61
N SER A 58 -3.81 -6.32 -22.99
CA SER A 58 -4.17 -7.59 -22.38
C SER A 58 -3.75 -7.63 -20.92
N GLU A 59 -4.56 -8.27 -20.07
CA GLU A 59 -4.18 -8.56 -18.69
C GLU A 59 -2.99 -9.53 -18.65
N PRO A 60 -2.04 -9.36 -17.71
CA PRO A 60 -0.98 -10.31 -17.49
C PRO A 60 -1.54 -11.63 -16.97
N THR A 61 -0.75 -12.70 -17.08
CA THR A 61 -1.13 -14.03 -16.62
C THR A 61 -1.44 -14.07 -15.12
N VAL A 62 -0.72 -13.27 -14.32
CA VAL A 62 -0.95 -13.12 -12.89
C VAL A 62 -0.98 -11.64 -12.54
N ALA A 63 -2.13 -11.17 -12.05
CA ALA A 63 -2.29 -9.83 -11.51
C ALA A 63 -3.14 -9.85 -10.24
N TYR A 64 -2.88 -8.91 -9.35
CA TYR A 64 -3.69 -8.68 -8.17
C TYR A 64 -4.04 -7.21 -8.05
N TYR A 65 -5.34 -6.94 -8.10
CA TYR A 65 -5.92 -5.62 -7.92
C TYR A 65 -6.28 -5.39 -6.45
N MET A 66 -5.57 -4.49 -5.78
CA MET A 66 -5.85 -4.06 -4.42
C MET A 66 -7.02 -3.07 -4.40
N PRO A 67 -8.11 -3.36 -3.67
CA PRO A 67 -9.04 -2.31 -3.28
C PRO A 67 -8.31 -1.23 -2.49
N HIS A 68 -8.73 0.01 -2.65
CA HIS A 68 -8.16 1.12 -1.90
C HIS A 68 -9.23 2.07 -1.39
N HIS A 69 -8.89 2.83 -0.35
CA HIS A 69 -9.75 3.86 0.20
C HIS A 69 -8.96 4.90 0.99
N GLY A 70 -9.53 6.08 1.15
CA GLY A 70 -8.99 7.14 2.00
C GLY A 70 -9.53 7.06 3.42
N VAL A 71 -8.65 7.12 4.42
CA VAL A 71 -8.99 7.26 5.84
C VAL A 71 -8.60 8.66 6.29
N LEU A 72 -9.59 9.44 6.73
CA LEU A 72 -9.35 10.75 7.32
C LEU A 72 -8.82 10.60 8.74
N ARG A 73 -7.77 11.35 9.04
CA ARG A 73 -7.19 11.49 10.37
C ARG A 73 -7.18 12.98 10.71
N PRO A 74 -8.31 13.55 11.17
CA PRO A 74 -8.41 14.98 11.43
C PRO A 74 -7.39 15.46 12.47
N ASP A 75 -6.97 14.57 13.38
CA ASP A 75 -5.96 14.87 14.41
C ASP A 75 -4.51 14.87 13.89
N SER A 76 -4.30 14.46 12.63
CA SER A 76 -2.98 14.44 11.99
C SER A 76 -2.61 15.82 11.48
N LYS A 77 -1.62 16.45 12.11
CA LYS A 77 -1.12 17.79 11.73
C LYS A 77 -0.48 17.85 10.34
N SER A 78 0.06 16.74 9.83
CA SER A 78 0.87 16.73 8.60
C SER A 78 0.23 16.00 7.42
N THR A 79 -0.63 15.01 7.66
CA THR A 79 -1.30 14.22 6.62
C THR A 79 -2.72 13.86 7.06
N PRO A 80 -3.71 14.74 6.78
CA PRO A 80 -5.09 14.52 7.20
C PRO A 80 -5.78 13.38 6.43
N LEU A 81 -5.22 12.95 5.29
CA LEU A 81 -5.70 11.80 4.51
C LEU A 81 -4.60 10.74 4.39
N ARG A 82 -4.92 9.50 4.76
CA ARG A 82 -4.10 8.31 4.48
C ARG A 82 -4.85 7.37 3.54
N THR A 83 -4.28 7.10 2.38
CA THR A 83 -4.79 6.04 1.50
C THR A 83 -4.30 4.68 1.99
N VAL A 84 -5.22 3.72 2.02
CA VAL A 84 -4.97 2.34 2.41
C VAL A 84 -5.21 1.46 1.19
N PHE A 85 -4.24 0.60 0.89
CA PHE A 85 -4.35 -0.46 -0.12
C PHE A 85 -4.57 -1.79 0.60
N ASP A 86 -5.64 -2.48 0.27
CA ASP A 86 -6.06 -3.70 0.96
C ASP A 86 -5.52 -4.94 0.24
N ALA A 87 -4.31 -5.35 0.63
CA ALA A 87 -3.67 -6.59 0.18
C ALA A 87 -4.21 -7.85 0.88
N SER A 88 -5.13 -7.71 1.85
CA SER A 88 -5.80 -8.82 2.53
C SER A 88 -7.11 -9.21 1.86
N CYS A 89 -7.55 -8.50 0.81
CA CYS A 89 -8.78 -8.82 0.13
C CYS A 89 -8.65 -10.17 -0.58
N ALA A 90 -9.51 -11.13 -0.21
CA ALA A 90 -9.53 -12.43 -0.87
C ALA A 90 -9.93 -12.28 -2.35
N THR A 91 -9.24 -13.04 -3.19
CA THR A 91 -9.57 -13.28 -4.59
C THR A 91 -10.67 -14.34 -4.71
N THR A 92 -11.09 -14.64 -5.95
CA THR A 92 -12.04 -15.74 -6.21
C THR A 92 -11.57 -17.13 -5.75
N THR A 93 -10.27 -17.35 -5.53
CA THR A 93 -9.74 -18.61 -4.97
C THR A 93 -9.76 -18.63 -3.44
N GLY A 94 -10.10 -17.52 -2.78
CA GLY A 94 -10.06 -17.37 -1.33
C GLY A 94 -8.69 -16.91 -0.79
N GLU A 95 -7.64 -16.95 -1.61
CA GLU A 95 -6.31 -16.42 -1.26
C GLU A 95 -6.24 -14.90 -1.44
N SER A 96 -5.35 -14.24 -0.70
CA SER A 96 -5.05 -12.81 -0.80
C SER A 96 -3.55 -12.60 -1.00
N LEU A 97 -3.13 -11.42 -1.44
CA LEU A 97 -1.69 -11.14 -1.56
C LEU A 97 -0.97 -11.32 -0.22
N ASN A 98 -1.57 -10.87 0.88
CA ASN A 98 -1.00 -11.03 2.21
C ASN A 98 -0.92 -12.50 2.67
N SER A 99 -1.84 -13.38 2.25
CA SER A 99 -1.79 -14.80 2.67
C SER A 99 -0.69 -15.59 1.97
N ILE A 100 -0.22 -15.11 0.82
CA ILE A 100 0.82 -15.78 0.03
C ILE A 100 2.21 -15.17 0.24
N LEU A 101 2.34 -14.03 0.92
CA LEU A 101 3.61 -13.37 1.17
C LEU A 101 4.31 -13.95 2.41
N ALA A 102 5.62 -14.12 2.33
CA ALA A 102 6.42 -14.56 3.46
C ALA A 102 6.70 -13.39 4.41
N ASN A 103 6.46 -13.62 5.70
CA ASN A 103 6.91 -12.71 6.75
C ASN A 103 8.43 -12.83 6.83
N GLY A 104 9.17 -11.82 6.36
CA GLY A 104 10.64 -11.82 6.21
C GLY A 104 11.46 -11.91 7.50
N GLY A 105 10.90 -12.49 8.57
CA GLY A 105 11.53 -12.64 9.88
C GLY A 105 11.66 -11.32 10.64
N VAL A 106 12.11 -11.42 11.90
CA VAL A 106 12.48 -10.26 12.71
C VAL A 106 13.97 -10.02 12.54
N ILE A 107 14.32 -8.97 11.79
CA ILE A 107 15.71 -8.52 11.60
C ILE A 107 16.11 -7.50 12.68
N GLN A 108 15.12 -6.88 13.33
CA GLN A 108 15.32 -5.78 14.27
C GLN A 108 15.74 -6.30 15.65
N ASP A 109 16.71 -5.63 16.26
CA ASP A 109 17.05 -5.84 17.66
C ASP A 109 15.85 -5.56 18.57
N GLU A 110 15.83 -6.22 19.73
CA GLU A 110 14.87 -5.96 20.79
C GLU A 110 14.81 -4.47 21.15
N LEU A 111 13.60 -3.91 21.21
CA LEU A 111 13.38 -2.49 21.48
C LEU A 111 14.06 -2.04 22.78
N PHE A 112 14.07 -2.91 23.80
CA PHE A 112 14.75 -2.63 25.07
C PHE A 112 16.26 -2.42 24.90
N ALA A 113 16.91 -3.26 24.10
CA ALA A 113 18.34 -3.13 23.81
C ALA A 113 18.64 -1.83 23.03
N ILE A 114 17.79 -1.48 22.07
CA ILE A 114 17.87 -0.21 21.33
C ILE A 114 17.79 0.98 22.31
N LEU A 115 16.82 0.97 23.23
CA LEU A 115 16.63 2.04 24.21
C LEU A 115 17.79 2.17 25.21
N LEU A 116 18.36 1.06 25.68
CA LEU A 116 19.54 1.08 26.54
C LEU A 116 20.75 1.72 25.84
N ARG A 117 21.01 1.34 24.57
CA ARG A 117 22.10 1.94 23.78
C ARG A 117 21.86 3.42 23.52
N PHE A 118 20.62 3.81 23.20
CA PHE A 118 20.26 5.20 22.97
C PHE A 118 20.49 6.07 24.21
N ARG A 119 20.23 5.55 25.42
CA ARG A 119 20.43 6.25 26.70
C ARG A 119 21.88 6.29 27.19
N LYS A 120 22.81 5.58 26.56
CA LYS A 120 24.23 5.54 26.99
C LYS A 120 24.92 6.89 26.85
N ASN A 121 24.51 7.70 25.88
CA ASN A 121 25.11 9.01 25.60
C ASN A 121 24.25 10.13 26.18
N ARG A 122 24.90 11.25 26.55
CA ARG A 122 24.24 12.42 27.14
C ARG A 122 23.24 13.11 26.20
N ILE A 123 23.45 12.99 24.89
CA ILE A 123 22.66 13.65 23.85
C ILE A 123 22.22 12.59 22.83
N GLY A 124 20.92 12.55 22.54
CA GLY A 124 20.32 11.70 21.51
C GLY A 124 19.68 12.54 20.42
N LEU A 125 19.85 12.12 19.16
CA LEU A 125 19.21 12.74 18.01
C LEU A 125 18.11 11.80 17.49
N ILE A 126 16.96 12.38 17.18
CA ILE A 126 15.80 11.67 16.61
C ILE A 126 15.36 12.39 15.35
N SER A 127 14.95 11.61 14.34
CA SER A 127 14.38 12.12 13.10
C SER A 127 13.43 11.07 12.52
N ASP A 128 12.45 11.53 11.74
CA ASP A 128 11.53 10.68 11.00
C ASP A 128 11.85 10.72 9.50
N ILE A 129 11.89 9.56 8.86
CA ILE A 129 12.12 9.44 7.42
C ILE A 129 10.76 9.41 6.73
N LYS A 130 10.39 10.56 6.15
CA LYS A 130 9.14 10.71 5.38
C LYS A 130 9.08 9.65 4.28
N LYS A 131 8.02 8.84 4.30
CA LYS A 131 7.72 7.80 3.28
C LYS A 131 8.83 6.74 3.13
N MET A 132 9.50 6.34 4.22
CA MET A 132 10.65 5.40 4.16
C MET A 132 10.42 4.17 3.26
N PHE A 133 9.25 3.51 3.37
CA PHE A 133 8.99 2.27 2.62
C PHE A 133 8.88 2.49 1.11
N ARG A 134 8.57 3.72 0.68
CA ARG A 134 8.45 4.06 -0.75
C ARG A 134 9.80 4.32 -1.41
N MET A 135 10.88 4.36 -0.62
CA MET A 135 12.24 4.49 -1.13
C MET A 135 12.84 3.14 -1.56
N ILE A 136 12.09 2.04 -1.42
CA ILE A 136 12.51 0.70 -1.84
C ILE A 136 11.72 0.34 -3.09
N PHE A 137 12.43 0.09 -4.20
CA PHE A 137 11.79 -0.34 -5.43
C PHE A 137 11.29 -1.78 -5.34
N ILE A 138 10.14 -2.02 -5.97
CA ILE A 138 9.62 -3.37 -6.18
C ILE A 138 10.16 -3.90 -7.51
N ASP A 139 10.60 -5.15 -7.48
CA ASP A 139 11.02 -5.90 -8.65
C ASP A 139 9.95 -5.84 -9.74
N GLU A 140 10.36 -5.57 -10.98
CA GLU A 140 9.45 -5.38 -12.12
C GLU A 140 8.52 -6.58 -12.34
N SER A 141 9.03 -7.80 -12.13
CA SER A 141 8.24 -9.03 -12.29
C SER A 141 7.09 -9.17 -11.28
N GLN A 142 7.09 -8.35 -10.23
CA GLN A 142 6.14 -8.44 -9.12
C GLN A 142 5.21 -7.23 -9.02
N ARG A 143 5.38 -6.20 -9.85
CA ARG A 143 4.57 -4.97 -9.79
C ARG A 143 3.10 -5.23 -10.12
N ASP A 144 2.81 -6.22 -10.96
CA ASP A 144 1.45 -6.60 -11.32
C ASP A 144 0.63 -7.20 -10.17
N LEU A 145 1.30 -7.59 -9.08
CA LEU A 145 0.64 -7.99 -7.84
C LEU A 145 0.18 -6.78 -7.00
N LEU A 146 0.56 -5.55 -7.39
CA LEU A 146 0.28 -4.32 -6.66
C LEU A 146 -0.61 -3.36 -7.46
N ARG A 147 -1.37 -3.87 -8.43
CA ARG A 147 -2.24 -3.04 -9.29
C ARG A 147 -3.39 -2.42 -8.50
N ILE A 148 -3.86 -1.28 -8.97
CA ILE A 148 -5.08 -0.62 -8.51
C ILE A 148 -5.95 -0.23 -9.70
N VAL A 149 -7.25 -0.04 -9.45
CA VAL A 149 -8.23 0.48 -10.42
C VAL A 149 -8.63 1.92 -10.10
#